data_AF-A0AAX6S1C5-F1
#
_entry.id   AF-A0AAX6S1C5-F1
#
_cell.length_a   1.000
_cell.length_b   1.000
_cell.length_c   1.000
_cell.angle_alpha   90.00
_cell.angle_beta   90.00
_cell.angle_gamma   90.00
#
_symmetry.space_group_name_H-M   'P 1'
#
loop_
_entity.id
_entity.type
_entity.pdbx_description
1 polymer ?
#
loop_
_entity_poly.entity_id
_entity_poly.type
_entity_poly.pdbx_seq_one_letter_code
_entity_poly.pdbx_strand_id
1 'polypeptide(L)'
;MYNKVTLGQLQKITPYLRWKWLLDQIFQEDFSEDEEVVLLATDYMQQVSQLIRSTPHRWAAAPARPAPAVCRALLCTCSCLRGHL
;
A
#
# COMPACT_ATOMS: atom_id res chain seq x y z
N MET A 1 -10.37 3.35 17.80
CA MET A 1 -11.01 2.02 17.75
C MET A 1 -10.25 1.21 16.72
N TYR A 2 -9.76 0.01 17.07
CA TYR A 2 -8.92 -0.80 16.18
C TYR A 2 -9.78 -1.88 15.54
N ASN A 3 -9.99 -1.83 14.24
CA ASN A 3 -10.77 -2.82 13.52
C ASN A 3 -9.83 -3.81 12.85
N LYS A 4 -9.76 -5.03 13.36
CA LYS A 4 -9.08 -6.15 12.67
C LYS A 4 -10.01 -6.69 11.60
N VAL A 5 -9.54 -6.73 10.36
CA VAL A 5 -10.27 -7.31 9.23
C VAL A 5 -9.29 -8.12 8.39
N THR A 6 -9.80 -9.08 7.62
CA THR A 6 -8.93 -9.79 6.67
C THR A 6 -8.65 -8.95 5.43
N LEU A 7 -7.58 -9.26 4.68
CA LEU A 7 -7.30 -8.61 3.40
C LEU A 7 -8.46 -8.74 2.40
N GLY A 8 -9.12 -9.89 2.36
CA GLY A 8 -10.34 -10.09 1.57
C GLY A 8 -11.49 -9.17 2.00
N GLN A 9 -11.63 -8.89 3.29
CA GLN A 9 -12.62 -7.93 3.79
C GLN A 9 -12.24 -6.47 3.47
N LEU A 10 -10.95 -6.11 3.59
CA LEU A 10 -10.44 -4.80 3.19
C LEU A 10 -10.74 -4.52 1.70
N GLN A 11 -10.52 -5.52 0.85
CA GLN A 11 -10.81 -5.45 -0.57
C GLN A 11 -12.29 -5.15 -0.85
N LYS A 12 -13.22 -5.68 -0.04
CA LYS A 12 -14.66 -5.39 -0.17
C LYS A 12 -15.02 -3.97 0.26
N ILE A 13 -14.38 -3.45 1.31
CA ILE A 13 -14.63 -2.09 1.82
C ILE A 13 -14.15 -1.05 0.81
N THR A 14 -13.05 -1.34 0.11
CA THR A 14 -12.39 -0.40 -0.79
C THR A 14 -12.01 -1.07 -2.12
N PRO A 15 -12.99 -1.35 -3.00
CA PRO A 15 -12.82 -2.23 -4.15
C PRO A 15 -11.98 -1.64 -5.28
N TYR A 16 -11.80 -0.32 -5.31
CA TYR A 16 -11.09 0.38 -6.39
C TYR A 16 -9.56 0.32 -6.29
N LEU A 17 -9.02 -0.22 -5.20
CA LEU A 17 -7.60 -0.51 -5.03
C LEU A 17 -7.40 -2.01 -4.92
N ARG A 18 -6.36 -2.54 -5.57
CA ARG A 18 -5.94 -3.94 -5.38
C ARG A 18 -5.02 -4.01 -4.17
N TRP A 19 -5.59 -4.20 -2.98
CA TRP A 19 -4.86 -4.09 -1.72
C TRP A 19 -3.78 -5.13 -1.54
N LYS A 20 -4.13 -6.40 -1.79
CA LYS A 20 -3.16 -7.50 -1.75
C LYS A 20 -1.95 -7.18 -2.62
N TRP A 21 -2.18 -6.90 -3.90
CA TRP A 21 -1.11 -6.54 -4.84
C TRP A 21 -0.28 -5.34 -4.36
N LEU A 22 -0.91 -4.28 -3.86
CA LEU A 22 -0.20 -3.09 -3.39
C LEU A 22 0.70 -3.42 -2.18
N LEU A 23 0.18 -4.20 -1.23
CA LEU A 23 0.93 -4.60 -0.04
C LEU A 23 2.04 -5.56 -0.40
N ASP A 24 1.78 -6.51 -1.30
CA ASP A 24 2.80 -7.42 -1.83
C ASP A 24 3.96 -6.63 -2.45
N GLN A 25 3.69 -5.52 -3.16
CA GLN A 25 4.73 -4.65 -3.73
C GLN A 25 5.48 -3.82 -2.69
N ILE A 26 4.79 -3.32 -1.66
CA ILE A 26 5.42 -2.47 -0.63
C ILE A 26 6.33 -3.29 0.28
N PHE A 27 5.85 -4.45 0.72
CA PHE A 27 6.57 -5.32 1.66
C PHE A 27 7.42 -6.38 0.97
N GLN A 28 7.24 -6.61 -0.34
CA GLN A 28 7.93 -7.64 -1.12
C GLN A 28 7.67 -9.05 -0.57
N GLU A 29 6.43 -9.29 -0.13
CA GLU A 29 5.94 -10.56 0.43
C GLU A 29 4.66 -10.99 -0.29
N ASP A 30 4.34 -12.29 -0.30
CA ASP A 30 3.12 -12.81 -0.89
C ASP A 30 2.04 -13.01 0.19
N PHE A 31 1.19 -12.00 0.42
CA PHE A 31 0.16 -12.09 1.46
C PHE A 31 -1.04 -12.95 1.04
N SER A 32 -1.61 -13.70 1.99
CA SER A 32 -2.86 -14.43 1.78
C SER A 32 -4.09 -13.50 1.88
N GLU A 33 -5.21 -13.86 1.26
CA GLU A 33 -6.47 -13.10 1.43
C GLU A 33 -7.04 -13.20 2.86
N ASP A 34 -6.62 -14.22 3.61
CA ASP A 34 -7.01 -14.45 5.00
C ASP A 34 -6.16 -13.66 6.01
N GLU A 35 -5.12 -12.96 5.56
CA GLU A 35 -4.21 -12.21 6.43
C GLU A 35 -4.96 -11.11 7.20
N GLU A 36 -4.75 -11.04 8.53
CA GLU A 36 -5.38 -10.05 9.39
C GLU A 36 -4.66 -8.70 9.31
N VAL A 37 -5.40 -7.66 8.91
CA VAL A 37 -4.90 -6.28 8.84
C VAL A 37 -5.69 -5.39 9.80
N VAL A 38 -4.97 -4.56 10.55
CA VAL A 38 -5.57 -3.57 11.45
C VAL A 38 -5.90 -2.30 10.67
N LEU A 39 -7.18 -1.99 10.53
CA LEU A 39 -7.66 -0.70 10.02
C LEU A 39 -7.90 0.26 11.17
N LEU A 40 -7.17 1.38 11.14
CA LEU A 40 -7.28 2.45 12.14
C LEU A 40 -8.48 3.37 11.90
N ALA A 41 -8.92 3.51 10.65
CA ALA A 41 -9.97 4.45 10.27
C ALA A 41 -10.80 3.91 9.10
N THR A 42 -11.71 2.98 9.38
CA THR A 42 -12.55 2.32 8.36
C THR A 42 -13.37 3.32 7.55
N ASP A 43 -13.99 4.31 8.21
CA ASP A 43 -14.84 5.32 7.54
C ASP A 43 -14.03 6.21 6.59
N TYR A 44 -12.79 6.53 6.98
CA TYR A 44 -11.88 7.29 6.13
C TYR A 44 -11.50 6.48 4.87
N MET A 45 -11.24 5.19 5.01
CA MET A 45 -10.89 4.33 3.87
C MET A 45 -12.02 4.25 2.84
N GLN A 46 -13.28 4.23 3.29
CA GLN A 46 -14.44 4.31 2.39
C GLN A 46 -14.46 5.64 1.63
N GLN A 47 -14.19 6.76 2.29
CA GLN A 47 -14.10 8.07 1.65
C GLN A 47 -12.96 8.13 0.63
N VAL A 48 -11.79 7.60 0.97
CA VAL A 48 -10.65 7.49 0.04
C VAL A 48 -11.02 6.66 -1.19
N SER A 49 -11.77 5.57 -1.01
CA SER A 49 -12.23 4.75 -2.13
C SER A 49 -13.11 5.54 -3.10
N GLN A 50 -14.02 6.36 -2.59
CA GLN A 50 -14.85 7.26 -3.41
C GLN A 50 -14.00 8.35 -4.07
N LEU A 51 -13.03 8.91 -3.35
CA LEU A 51 -12.14 9.95 -3.88
C LEU A 51 -11.28 9.42 -5.05
N ILE A 52 -10.73 8.22 -4.92
CA ILE A 52 -9.97 7.56 -5.98
C ILE A 52 -10.84 7.32 -7.20
N ARG A 53 -12.10 6.91 -7.00
CA ARG A 53 -13.06 6.74 -8.08
C ARG A 53 -13.38 8.06 -8.79
N SER A 54 -13.57 9.15 -8.04
CA SER A 54 -13.97 10.45 -8.61
C SER A 54 -12.81 11.22 -9.22
N THR A 55 -11.57 10.88 -8.85
CA THR A 55 -10.36 11.54 -9.35
C THR A 55 -9.89 10.83 -10.61
N PRO A 56 -9.82 11.50 -11.77
CA PRO A 56 -9.39 10.80 -12.97
C PRO A 56 -7.90 10.44 -12.89
N HIS A 57 -7.53 9.33 -13.50
CA HIS A 57 -6.23 8.70 -13.32
C HIS A 57 -5.04 9.62 -13.62
N ARG A 58 -5.21 10.60 -14.53
CA ARG A 58 -4.19 11.61 -14.86
C ARG A 58 -3.76 12.45 -13.66
N TRP A 59 -4.66 12.72 -12.72
CA TRP A 59 -4.37 13.53 -11.52
C TRP A 59 -3.83 12.67 -10.38
N ALA A 60 -4.26 11.41 -10.27
CA ALA A 60 -3.76 10.47 -9.26
C ALA A 60 -2.38 9.87 -9.60
N ALA A 61 -2.12 9.64 -10.89
CA ALA A 61 -0.86 9.10 -11.42
C ALA A 61 0.03 10.18 -12.05
N ALA A 62 -0.26 11.46 -11.80
CA ALA A 62 0.71 12.51 -12.12
C ALA A 62 2.04 12.11 -11.49
N PRO A 63 3.15 12.07 -12.23
CA PRO A 63 4.41 11.62 -11.69
C PRO A 63 4.77 12.56 -10.56
N ALA A 64 4.61 12.09 -9.32
CA ALA A 64 5.37 12.61 -8.21
C ALA A 64 6.82 12.46 -8.67
N ARG A 65 7.44 13.57 -9.09
CA ARG A 65 8.87 13.60 -9.45
C ARG A 65 9.57 12.89 -8.29
N PRO A 66 10.19 11.72 -8.50
CA PRO A 66 10.92 11.10 -7.41
C PRO A 66 12.00 12.11 -7.03
N ALA A 67 11.93 12.62 -5.79
CA ALA A 67 13.05 13.36 -5.25
C ALA A 67 14.23 12.37 -5.27
N PRO A 68 15.34 12.67 -5.98
CA PRO A 68 16.43 11.72 -6.23
C PRO A 68 17.14 11.24 -4.96
N ALA A 69 16.78 11.77 -3.78
CA ALA A 69 17.36 11.42 -2.50
C ALA A 69 16.85 10.08 -1.92
N VAL A 70 15.60 9.66 -2.20
CA VAL A 70 15.02 8.49 -1.50
C VAL A 70 15.47 7.16 -2.13
N CYS A 71 15.60 7.09 -3.46
CA CYS A 71 16.10 5.87 -4.12
C CYS A 71 17.56 5.53 -3.78
N ARG A 72 18.39 6.51 -3.41
CA ARG A 72 19.78 6.26 -3.00
C ARG A 72 19.91 5.70 -1.58
N ALA A 73 19.00 6.06 -0.66
CA ALA A 73 19.06 5.57 0.72
C ALA A 73 18.67 4.09 0.85
N LEU A 74 17.60 3.66 0.17
CA LEU A 74 17.13 2.26 0.22
C LEU A 74 18.09 1.26 -0.45
N LEU A 75 18.78 1.66 -1.53
CA LEU A 75 19.77 0.78 -2.17
C LEU A 75 21.06 0.62 -1.34
N CYS A 76 21.47 1.65 -0.59
CA CYS A 76 22.64 1.56 0.29
C CYS A 76 22.41 0.64 1.49
N THR A 77 21.22 0.63 2.10
CA THR A 77 20.93 -0.26 3.24
C THR A 77 20.85 -1.73 2.83
N CYS A 78 20.33 -2.04 1.65
CA CYS A 78 20.27 -3.42 1.15
C CYS A 78 21.64 -3.98 0.72
N SER A 79 22.56 -3.13 0.27
CA SER A 79 23.90 -3.57 -0.17
C SER A 79 24.84 -3.87 1.00
N CYS A 80 24.67 -3.16 2.14
CA CYS A 80 25.48 -3.38 3.34
C CYS A 80 25.05 -4.61 4.16
N LEU A 81 23.76 -4.99 4.17
CA LEU A 81 23.30 -6.17 4.92
C LEU A 81 23.68 -7.51 4.26
N ARG A 82 23.96 -7.52 2.95
CA ARG A 82 24.27 -8.74 2.19
C ARG A 82 25.76 -9.08 2.12
N GLY A 83 26.63 -8.27 2.72
CA GLY A 83 28.08 -8.49 2.79
C GLY A 83 28.57 -9.12 4.11
N HIS A 84 27.66 -9.55 4.99
CA HIS A 84 28.01 -10.05 6.32
C HIS A 84 27.39 -11.42 6.68
N LEU A 85 26.94 -12.18 5.68
CA LEU A 85 26.60 -13.61 5.80
C LEU A 85 27.44 -14.43 4.81
#